data_AF-A0A1X7VPR0-F1
#
_entry.id   AF-A0A1X7VPR0-F1
#
_cell.length_a   1.000
_cell.length_b   1.000
_cell.length_c   1.000
_cell.angle_alpha   90.00
_cell.angle_beta   90.00
_cell.angle_gamma   90.00
#
_symmetry.space_group_name_H-M   'P 1'
#
loop_
_entity.id
_entity.type
_entity.pdbx_description
1 polymer ?
#
loop_
_entity_poly.entity_id
_entity_poly.type
_entity_poly.pdbx_seq_one_letter_code
_entity_poly.pdbx_strand_id
1 'polypeptide(L)'
;MLSRRCSHVAVLGITILFLILLLEQQLPTFKFTKKSGISAKRLIPSTSSRAESYNRAKFLTKRAPAIQPQECSDVSLPENVTKSVQKFLFFVGHGRSGHSIIGSILDAHPHIVISHEYSLFHEWTTMSKQDMNRGYLYSAIYNNSCYNSINGLRRVGATKKGYTLHIPGLWQGRYDGDIAVIGDKSGGMTTKLFQNQKESVKQAFKEIKQAVGVPIVVLHAIRNPFDNIATMLLYKKHARKAATSQEPYTNIKELKKQVTLYFRQVRSVMKMIKQLKLDVIEVHNSDLIHRPNGAIRRLCNRLQVKCSKDYVSRCSKAVFKDISRSRLKVKWTPKLIETVEKKSKKFQFLKKYSFL
;
A
#
# COMPACT_ATOMS: atom_id res chain seq x y z
N MET A 1 -47.63 0.84 47.59
CA MET A 1 -47.26 0.06 46.37
C MET A 1 -45.86 0.47 45.95
N LEU A 2 -44.96 -0.52 45.91
CA LEU A 2 -43.55 -0.47 45.51
C LEU A 2 -43.35 0.26 44.14
N SER A 3 -42.42 1.21 44.00
CA SER A 3 -40.95 1.11 43.87
C SER A 3 -40.45 0.72 42.46
N ARG A 4 -39.46 1.50 41.98
CA ARG A 4 -38.47 1.30 40.89
C ARG A 4 -38.87 1.65 39.45
N ARG A 5 -38.14 2.63 38.89
CA ARG A 5 -37.42 2.53 37.61
C ARG A 5 -36.36 3.64 37.47
N CYS A 6 -35.29 3.49 38.26
CA CYS A 6 -33.96 3.96 37.89
C CYS A 6 -33.18 2.75 37.35
N SER A 7 -32.19 3.00 36.48
CA SER A 7 -31.17 2.05 35.97
C SER A 7 -31.47 1.40 34.62
N HIS A 8 -31.20 2.10 33.51
CA HIS A 8 -30.89 1.46 32.21
C HIS A 8 -29.66 2.06 31.49
N VAL A 9 -28.87 2.93 32.15
CA VAL A 9 -27.65 3.53 31.56
C VAL A 9 -26.35 2.90 32.09
N ALA A 10 -26.39 2.06 33.14
CA ALA A 10 -25.18 1.51 33.75
C ALA A 10 -24.72 0.14 33.21
N VAL A 11 -25.50 -0.56 32.38
CA VAL A 11 -25.17 -1.95 31.98
C VAL A 11 -24.35 -2.05 30.68
N LEU A 12 -24.35 -1.03 29.82
CA LEU A 12 -23.50 -1.02 28.61
C LEU A 12 -22.06 -0.56 28.86
N GLY A 13 -21.78 0.11 29.98
CA GLY A 13 -20.42 0.57 30.32
C GLY A 13 -19.52 -0.53 30.88
N ILE A 14 -20.10 -1.56 31.52
CA ILE A 14 -19.33 -2.60 32.22
C ILE A 14 -18.93 -3.74 31.28
N THR A 15 -19.68 -4.00 30.21
CA THR A 15 -19.34 -5.06 29.23
C THR A 15 -18.19 -4.66 28.30
N ILE A 16 -17.97 -3.37 28.08
CA ILE A 16 -16.85 -2.86 27.27
C ILE A 16 -15.55 -2.82 28.08
N LEU A 17 -15.61 -2.55 29.39
CA LEU A 17 -14.43 -2.58 30.26
C LEU A 17 -13.88 -4.01 30.48
N PHE A 18 -14.76 -5.03 30.53
CA PHE A 18 -14.33 -6.43 30.66
C PHE A 18 -13.70 -7.01 29.39
N LEU A 19 -14.03 -6.49 28.20
CA LEU A 19 -13.39 -6.92 26.94
C LEU A 19 -12.01 -6.30 26.72
N ILE A 20 -11.70 -5.18 27.38
CA ILE A 20 -10.38 -4.53 27.31
C ILE A 20 -9.39 -5.23 28.25
N LEU A 21 -9.83 -5.67 29.44
CA LEU A 21 -8.99 -6.41 30.39
C LEU A 21 -8.62 -7.85 29.97
N LEU A 22 -9.34 -8.43 28.99
CA LEU A 22 -9.04 -9.78 28.47
C LEU A 22 -8.12 -9.80 27.24
N LEU A 23 -7.76 -8.63 26.68
CA LEU A 23 -6.84 -8.52 25.54
C LEU A 23 -5.40 -8.12 25.94
N GLU A 24 -5.14 -7.84 27.22
CA GLU A 24 -3.79 -7.52 27.72
C GLU A 24 -2.93 -8.74 28.12
N GLN A 25 -3.43 -9.98 28.01
CA GLN A 25 -2.68 -11.16 28.49
C GLN A 25 -1.84 -11.94 27.45
N GLN A 26 -1.60 -11.44 26.23
CA GLN A 26 -0.68 -12.14 25.30
C GLN A 26 0.25 -11.23 24.50
N LEU A 27 1.09 -10.47 25.22
CA LEU A 27 2.37 -9.99 24.66
C LEU A 27 3.52 -10.63 25.46
N PRO A 28 4.41 -11.42 24.84
CA PRO A 28 5.59 -11.92 25.53
C PRO A 28 6.52 -10.75 25.85
N THR A 29 6.80 -10.58 27.13
CA THR A 29 7.82 -9.67 27.65
C THR A 29 9.20 -10.15 27.21
N PHE A 30 9.87 -9.38 26.36
CA PHE A 30 11.28 -9.59 26.04
C PHE A 30 12.11 -9.15 27.24
N LYS A 31 12.46 -10.10 28.12
CA LYS A 31 13.45 -9.86 29.19
C LYS A 31 14.85 -9.80 28.56
N PHE A 32 15.48 -8.64 28.67
CA PHE A 32 16.93 -8.53 28.55
C PHE A 32 17.58 -9.15 29.78
N THR A 33 18.34 -10.24 29.60
CA THR A 33 19.33 -10.68 30.59
C THR A 33 20.73 -10.54 29.99
N LYS A 34 21.59 -9.83 30.73
CA LYS A 34 23.00 -9.58 30.42
C LYS A 34 23.86 -10.41 31.38
N LYS A 35 24.96 -10.95 30.85
CA LYS A 35 26.13 -11.60 31.51
C LYS A 35 25.95 -13.07 31.88
N SER A 36 26.71 -13.98 31.28
CA SER A 36 28.11 -14.36 31.57
C SER A 36 28.50 -15.38 30.46
N GLY A 37 29.71 -15.55 29.94
CA GLY A 37 31.05 -15.35 30.46
C GLY A 37 31.83 -16.64 30.17
N ILE A 38 32.27 -16.87 28.92
CA ILE A 38 33.28 -17.89 28.60
C ILE A 38 34.29 -17.29 27.61
N SER A 39 35.54 -17.27 28.07
CA SER A 39 36.75 -16.93 27.34
C SER A 39 37.28 -18.16 26.62
N ALA A 40 37.66 -18.03 25.35
CA ALA A 40 38.65 -18.90 24.74
C ALA A 40 39.49 -18.10 23.75
N LYS A 41 40.80 -18.13 23.98
CA LYS A 41 41.86 -17.39 23.32
C LYS A 41 42.07 -17.82 21.86
N ARG A 42 42.30 -16.79 21.03
CA ARG A 42 43.42 -16.64 20.06
C ARG A 42 43.43 -17.56 18.82
N LEU A 43 43.32 -16.92 17.65
CA LEU A 43 44.22 -17.10 16.49
C LEU A 43 44.00 -15.94 15.50
N ILE A 44 45.03 -15.08 15.39
CA ILE A 44 45.14 -13.99 14.40
C ILE A 44 45.87 -14.57 13.19
N PRO A 45 45.40 -14.29 11.96
CA PRO A 45 46.35 -13.96 10.90
C PRO A 45 46.11 -12.58 10.30
N SER A 46 47.21 -12.09 9.74
CA SER A 46 47.59 -10.74 9.39
C SER A 46 46.90 -10.11 8.17
N THR A 47 46.92 -8.78 8.23
CA THR A 47 46.83 -7.74 7.20
C THR A 47 47.14 -8.08 5.73
N SER A 48 46.47 -7.31 4.87
CA SER A 48 46.70 -7.02 3.43
C SER A 48 45.80 -7.78 2.44
N SER A 49 44.92 -7.01 1.78
CA SER A 49 44.27 -7.28 0.47
C SER A 49 42.96 -6.48 0.27
N ARG A 50 42.45 -5.78 1.28
CA ARG A 50 41.14 -5.09 1.17
C ARG A 50 41.18 -3.64 0.64
N ALA A 51 42.36 -3.11 0.32
CA ALA A 51 42.55 -1.72 -0.10
C ALA A 51 42.74 -1.51 -1.62
N GLU A 52 42.94 -2.57 -2.41
CA GLU A 52 43.30 -2.42 -3.84
C GLU A 52 42.13 -2.53 -4.82
N SER A 53 40.94 -2.92 -4.37
CA SER A 53 39.76 -3.01 -5.25
C SER A 53 39.01 -1.69 -5.42
N TYR A 54 39.43 -0.61 -4.74
CA TYR A 54 38.67 0.65 -4.68
C TYR A 54 39.02 1.68 -5.77
N ASN A 55 40.08 1.47 -6.56
CA ASN A 55 40.64 2.53 -7.42
C ASN A 55 40.55 2.33 -8.95
N ARG A 56 39.79 1.35 -9.47
CA ARG A 56 39.78 1.05 -10.92
C ARG A 56 38.49 1.34 -11.70
N ALA A 57 37.59 2.18 -11.18
CA ALA A 57 36.34 2.53 -11.88
C ALA A 57 36.06 4.04 -11.93
N LYS A 58 37.10 4.84 -12.26
CA LYS A 58 37.01 6.30 -12.34
C LYS A 58 37.22 6.83 -13.76
N PHE A 59 36.55 6.29 -14.77
CA PHE A 59 36.41 6.98 -16.07
C PHE A 59 35.05 6.70 -16.71
N LEU A 60 34.42 7.79 -17.16
CA LEU A 60 33.24 7.88 -18.04
C LEU A 60 31.87 7.49 -17.45
N THR A 61 31.27 8.45 -16.74
CA THR A 61 29.90 8.96 -16.99
C THR A 61 29.68 10.10 -15.99
N LYS A 62 29.24 11.28 -16.46
CA LYS A 62 28.69 12.31 -15.56
C LYS A 62 27.44 11.73 -14.89
N ARG A 63 27.63 11.03 -13.76
CA ARG A 63 26.53 10.58 -12.91
C ARG A 63 25.87 11.83 -12.33
N ALA A 64 24.55 11.94 -12.49
CA ALA A 64 23.76 12.83 -11.65
C ALA A 64 24.18 12.59 -10.18
N PRO A 65 24.35 13.64 -9.37
CA PRO A 65 24.85 13.49 -8.01
C PRO A 65 23.99 12.48 -7.27
N ALA A 66 24.65 11.58 -6.52
CA ALA A 66 23.94 10.67 -5.63
C ALA A 66 23.17 11.52 -4.61
N ILE A 67 21.84 11.60 -4.78
CA ILE A 67 20.97 12.36 -3.88
C ILE A 67 21.05 11.68 -2.51
N GLN A 68 21.78 12.31 -1.57
CA GLN A 68 21.87 11.82 -0.21
C GLN A 68 20.46 11.70 0.39
N PRO A 69 20.19 10.66 1.20
CA PRO A 69 18.92 10.58 1.92
C PRO A 69 18.78 11.83 2.78
N GLN A 70 17.74 12.62 2.54
CA GLN A 70 17.37 13.68 3.48
C GLN A 70 17.00 12.98 4.80
N GLU A 71 17.54 13.45 5.92
CA GLU A 71 17.24 12.84 7.21
C GLU A 71 15.72 12.93 7.47
N CYS A 72 15.07 11.77 7.58
CA CYS A 72 13.65 11.68 7.94
C CYS A 72 13.50 11.90 9.44
N SER A 73 13.40 13.15 9.88
CA SER A 73 12.85 13.49 11.20
C SER A 73 11.34 13.72 11.09
N ASP A 74 10.64 13.79 12.23
CA ASP A 74 9.23 14.23 12.24
C ASP A 74 9.16 15.70 11.84
N VAL A 75 9.11 15.93 10.52
CA VAL A 75 9.18 17.26 9.93
C VAL A 75 7.76 17.72 9.59
N SER A 76 7.40 18.89 10.11
CA SER A 76 6.26 19.63 9.59
C SER A 76 6.61 20.10 8.17
N LEU A 77 5.80 19.74 7.18
CA LEU A 77 6.01 20.23 5.82
C LEU A 77 5.79 21.76 5.79
N PRO A 78 6.77 22.54 5.29
CA PRO A 78 6.62 23.98 5.16
C PRO A 78 5.41 24.36 4.29
N GLU A 79 4.76 25.49 4.62
CA GLU A 79 3.59 25.96 3.86
C GLU A 79 3.93 26.25 2.39
N ASN A 80 5.13 26.79 2.11
CA ASN A 80 5.57 27.06 0.74
C ASN A 80 5.73 25.80 -0.11
N VAL A 81 5.93 24.63 0.49
CA VAL A 81 6.00 23.33 -0.20
C VAL A 81 4.60 22.81 -0.50
N THR A 82 3.68 23.00 0.43
CA THR A 82 2.33 22.41 0.38
C THR A 82 1.29 23.29 -0.29
N LYS A 83 1.53 24.60 -0.45
CA LYS A 83 0.65 25.52 -1.18
C LYS A 83 0.48 25.15 -2.66
N SER A 84 1.47 24.47 -3.25
CA SER A 84 1.43 24.02 -4.65
C SER A 84 0.62 22.74 -4.86
N VAL A 85 0.11 22.11 -3.79
CA VAL A 85 -0.67 20.88 -3.94
C VAL A 85 -1.95 21.17 -4.72
N GLN A 86 -2.12 20.44 -5.83
CA GLN A 86 -3.28 20.58 -6.72
C GLN A 86 -4.25 19.42 -6.59
N LYS A 87 -3.78 18.26 -6.12
CA LYS A 87 -4.60 17.05 -5.97
C LYS A 87 -4.24 16.27 -4.72
N PHE A 88 -5.28 15.77 -4.07
CA PHE A 88 -5.13 14.77 -3.03
C PHE A 88 -5.51 13.39 -3.57
N LEU A 89 -4.65 12.38 -3.39
CA LEU A 89 -4.84 11.05 -3.96
C LEU A 89 -5.06 10.01 -2.85
N PHE A 90 -6.02 9.11 -3.02
CA PHE A 90 -6.01 7.87 -2.24
C PHE A 90 -6.35 6.65 -3.08
N PHE A 91 -5.96 5.48 -2.59
CA PHE A 91 -6.15 4.24 -3.31
C PHE A 91 -7.42 3.51 -2.84
N VAL A 92 -8.04 2.76 -3.75
CA VAL A 92 -9.10 1.77 -3.48
C VAL A 92 -8.83 0.47 -4.22
N GLY A 93 -9.52 -0.60 -3.85
CA GLY A 93 -9.40 -1.89 -4.49
C GLY A 93 -9.11 -3.01 -3.51
N HIS A 94 -8.72 -4.15 -4.06
CA HIS A 94 -8.56 -5.39 -3.32
C HIS A 94 -7.14 -5.53 -2.80
N GLY A 95 -6.99 -6.16 -1.64
CA GLY A 95 -5.68 -6.68 -1.28
C GLY A 95 -5.11 -7.54 -2.42
N ARG A 96 -3.82 -7.36 -2.73
CA ARG A 96 -3.05 -8.13 -3.75
C ARG A 96 -3.29 -7.75 -5.22
N SER A 97 -3.81 -6.55 -5.50
CA SER A 97 -3.99 -6.00 -6.87
C SER A 97 -2.78 -5.25 -7.45
N GLY A 98 -1.68 -5.11 -6.70
CA GLY A 98 -0.48 -4.39 -7.17
C GLY A 98 -0.40 -2.92 -6.75
N HIS A 99 -1.21 -2.47 -5.78
CA HIS A 99 -1.16 -1.10 -5.28
C HIS A 99 0.24 -0.65 -4.83
N SER A 100 1.01 -1.55 -4.21
CA SER A 100 2.33 -1.23 -3.66
C SER A 100 3.33 -0.75 -4.72
N ILE A 101 3.38 -1.37 -5.90
CA ILE A 101 4.30 -0.93 -6.97
C ILE A 101 3.80 0.37 -7.61
N ILE A 102 2.48 0.52 -7.80
CA ILE A 102 1.90 1.77 -8.34
C ILE A 102 2.20 2.95 -7.40
N GLY A 103 1.95 2.79 -6.10
CA GLY A 103 2.27 3.82 -5.11
C GLY A 103 3.76 4.08 -4.99
N SER A 104 4.63 3.14 -5.36
CA SER A 104 6.09 3.33 -5.36
C SER A 104 6.57 4.07 -6.60
N ILE A 105 5.94 3.85 -7.75
CA ILE A 105 6.15 4.62 -8.98
C ILE A 105 5.74 6.07 -8.77
N LEU A 106 4.55 6.32 -8.23
CA LEU A 106 4.07 7.68 -8.00
C LEU A 106 4.99 8.44 -7.03
N ASP A 107 5.31 7.82 -5.90
CA ASP A 107 6.21 8.41 -4.89
C ASP A 107 7.66 8.61 -5.38
N ALA A 108 8.04 8.02 -6.51
CA ALA A 108 9.36 8.24 -7.11
C ALA A 108 9.43 9.52 -7.96
N HIS A 109 8.31 10.26 -8.11
CA HIS A 109 8.23 11.47 -8.90
C HIS A 109 8.63 12.71 -8.08
N PRO A 110 9.35 13.70 -8.65
CA PRO A 110 9.84 14.87 -7.91
C PRO A 110 8.74 15.67 -7.18
N HIS A 111 7.55 15.77 -7.77
CA HIS A 111 6.42 16.56 -7.23
C HIS A 111 5.24 15.71 -6.73
N ILE A 112 5.45 14.41 -6.42
CA ILE A 112 4.38 13.55 -5.89
C ILE A 112 4.87 12.81 -4.65
N VAL A 113 4.11 12.91 -3.56
CA VAL A 113 4.37 12.17 -2.32
C VAL A 113 3.22 11.22 -2.05
N ILE A 114 3.50 9.92 -1.96
CA ILE A 114 2.48 8.89 -1.66
C ILE A 114 2.96 8.02 -0.51
N SER A 115 2.30 8.11 0.65
CA SER A 115 2.57 7.24 1.80
C SER A 115 2.26 5.78 1.50
N HIS A 116 2.81 4.88 2.32
CA HIS A 116 2.68 3.44 2.13
C HIS A 116 1.99 2.78 3.32
N GLU A 117 0.69 2.50 3.17
CA GLU A 117 -0.18 1.97 4.23
C GLU A 117 -0.32 2.93 5.43
N TYR A 118 -0.44 4.25 5.20
CA TYR A 118 -0.73 5.20 6.29
C TYR A 118 -2.12 4.99 6.90
N SER A 119 -3.04 4.37 6.16
CA SER A 119 -4.42 4.11 6.58
C SER A 119 -5.25 5.38 6.79
N LEU A 120 -5.22 6.31 5.82
CA LEU A 120 -5.86 7.64 5.84
C LEU A 120 -7.17 7.73 6.64
N PHE A 121 -8.18 6.91 6.31
CA PHE A 121 -9.49 6.98 6.95
C PHE A 121 -9.50 6.47 8.39
N HIS A 122 -8.64 5.51 8.72
CA HIS A 122 -8.51 5.06 10.11
C HIS A 122 -7.91 6.18 10.96
N GLU A 123 -6.75 6.69 10.54
CA GLU A 123 -6.04 7.76 11.24
C GLU A 123 -6.93 9.00 11.41
N TRP A 124 -7.63 9.40 10.35
CA TRP A 124 -8.55 10.55 10.41
C TRP A 124 -9.67 10.38 11.43
N THR A 125 -10.19 9.15 11.58
CA THR A 125 -11.27 8.88 12.54
C THR A 125 -10.80 8.76 13.99
N THR A 126 -9.50 8.61 14.22
CA THR A 126 -8.92 8.39 15.55
C THR A 126 -8.06 9.56 16.03
N MET A 127 -7.65 10.46 15.15
CA MET A 127 -6.84 11.63 15.50
C MET A 127 -7.62 12.66 16.33
N SER A 128 -6.89 13.47 17.09
CA SER A 128 -7.46 14.53 17.89
C SER A 128 -8.02 15.66 17.00
N LYS A 129 -9.04 16.39 17.47
CA LYS A 129 -9.67 17.46 16.66
C LYS A 129 -8.70 18.55 16.22
N GLN A 130 -7.69 18.87 17.03
CA GLN A 130 -6.64 19.84 16.68
C GLN A 130 -5.77 19.37 15.50
N ASP A 131 -5.59 18.06 15.34
CA ASP A 131 -4.77 17.44 14.28
C ASP A 131 -5.56 17.22 12.97
N MET A 132 -6.89 17.41 12.99
CA MET A 132 -7.76 17.27 11.81
C MET A 132 -7.64 18.47 10.86
N ASN A 133 -6.42 18.76 10.42
CA ASN A 133 -6.10 19.88 9.55
C ASN A 133 -5.15 19.48 8.41
N ARG A 134 -5.08 20.34 7.38
CA ARG A 134 -4.28 20.12 6.18
C ARG A 134 -2.80 19.89 6.48
N GLY A 135 -2.21 20.73 7.33
CA GLY A 135 -0.78 20.73 7.62
C GLY A 135 -0.34 19.44 8.30
N TYR A 136 -1.10 19.02 9.31
CA TYR A 136 -0.85 17.76 10.01
C TYR A 136 -0.99 16.56 9.07
N LEU A 137 -2.10 16.48 8.32
CA LEU A 137 -2.34 15.37 7.40
C LEU A 137 -1.23 15.24 6.34
N TYR A 138 -0.81 16.35 5.74
CA TYR A 138 0.24 16.35 4.72
C TYR A 138 1.59 15.95 5.32
N SER A 139 1.92 16.47 6.49
CA SER A 139 3.17 16.13 7.20
C SER A 139 3.18 14.65 7.59
N ALA A 140 2.07 14.10 8.11
CA ALA A 140 1.97 12.69 8.45
C ALA A 140 2.12 11.75 7.24
N ILE A 141 1.52 12.12 6.10
CA ILE A 141 1.70 11.39 4.83
C ILE A 141 3.16 11.45 4.36
N TYR A 142 3.79 12.62 4.42
CA TYR A 142 5.18 12.79 4.02
C TYR A 142 6.13 12.01 4.94
N ASN A 143 5.99 12.14 6.26
CA ASN A 143 6.82 11.43 7.24
C ASN A 143 6.68 9.91 7.05
N ASN A 144 5.48 9.40 6.76
CA ASN A 144 5.30 7.99 6.41
C ASN A 144 6.04 7.60 5.11
N SER A 145 5.99 8.42 4.07
CA SER A 145 6.72 8.18 2.82
C SER A 145 8.24 8.17 3.06
N CYS A 146 8.74 9.19 3.76
CA CYS A 146 10.14 9.34 4.16
C CYS A 146 10.62 8.13 4.96
N TYR A 147 9.91 7.76 6.03
CA TYR A 147 10.20 6.58 6.84
C TYR A 147 10.26 5.30 5.98
N ASN A 148 9.34 5.13 5.03
CA ASN A 148 9.33 3.96 4.17
C ASN A 148 10.53 3.89 3.21
N SER A 149 11.13 5.04 2.87
CA SER A 149 12.33 5.14 2.03
C SER A 149 13.63 4.80 2.77
N ILE A 150 13.64 4.89 4.10
CA ILE A 150 14.81 4.58 4.93
C ILE A 150 14.67 3.22 5.61
N ASN A 151 13.53 2.99 6.26
CA ASN A 151 13.29 1.84 7.14
C ASN A 151 12.29 0.83 6.56
N GLY A 152 11.40 1.27 5.67
CA GLY A 152 10.30 0.46 5.16
C GLY A 152 10.62 -0.33 3.89
N LEU A 153 9.59 -0.57 3.07
CA LEU A 153 9.70 -1.43 1.88
C LEU A 153 10.33 -0.74 0.66
N ARG A 154 10.46 0.59 0.70
CA ARG A 154 11.05 1.39 -0.39
C ARG A 154 12.53 1.73 -0.14
N ARG A 155 13.13 1.22 0.94
CA ARG A 155 14.56 1.42 1.21
C ARG A 155 15.47 0.67 0.25
N VAL A 156 16.67 1.18 0.10
CA VAL A 156 17.75 0.50 -0.62
C VAL A 156 17.99 -0.89 -0.01
N GLY A 157 18.04 -1.91 -0.86
CA GLY A 157 18.25 -3.29 -0.44
C GLY A 157 17.04 -3.96 0.24
N ALA A 158 15.92 -3.26 0.48
CA ALA A 158 14.72 -3.94 0.93
C ALA A 158 14.17 -4.85 -0.17
N THR A 159 14.00 -6.10 0.18
CA THR A 159 13.26 -7.08 -0.62
C THR A 159 12.18 -7.69 0.25
N LYS A 160 10.96 -7.79 -0.29
CA LYS A 160 9.86 -8.50 0.37
C LYS A 160 9.34 -9.53 -0.59
N LYS A 161 9.56 -10.81 -0.27
CA LYS A 161 9.10 -11.95 -1.09
C LYS A 161 9.63 -11.88 -2.53
N GLY A 162 10.91 -11.51 -2.68
CA GLY A 162 11.64 -11.55 -3.96
C GLY A 162 11.47 -10.34 -4.88
N TYR A 163 10.82 -9.26 -4.43
CA TYR A 163 10.78 -8.00 -5.16
C TYR A 163 11.06 -6.81 -4.25
N THR A 164 11.59 -5.75 -4.85
CA THR A 164 11.82 -4.47 -4.19
C THR A 164 10.76 -3.46 -4.64
N LEU A 165 10.40 -2.54 -3.73
CA LEU A 165 9.59 -1.37 -4.07
C LEU A 165 10.45 -0.11 -4.20
N HIS A 166 11.76 -0.23 -3.97
CA HIS A 166 12.71 0.82 -4.18
C HIS A 166 12.93 1.06 -5.68
N ILE A 167 12.88 2.31 -6.12
CA ILE A 167 13.22 2.72 -7.48
C ILE A 167 14.52 3.54 -7.40
N PRO A 168 15.67 2.94 -7.79
CA PRO A 168 16.99 3.53 -7.55
C PRO A 168 17.10 4.95 -8.07
N GLY A 169 17.62 5.85 -7.23
CA GLY A 169 17.98 7.24 -7.50
C GLY A 169 16.85 8.16 -7.99
N LEU A 170 15.61 7.85 -7.61
CA LEU A 170 14.44 8.71 -7.79
C LEU A 170 13.96 9.28 -6.43
N TRP A 171 12.77 9.86 -6.37
CA TRP A 171 12.35 10.77 -5.29
C TRP A 171 11.58 10.12 -4.12
N GLN A 172 11.60 8.80 -3.97
CA GLN A 172 10.86 8.14 -2.89
C GLN A 172 11.28 8.66 -1.52
N GLY A 173 10.31 9.15 -0.73
CA GLY A 173 10.54 9.78 0.56
C GLY A 173 11.06 11.23 0.53
N ARG A 174 11.05 11.89 -0.63
CA ARG A 174 11.56 13.26 -0.84
C ARG A 174 10.76 13.97 -1.94
N TYR A 175 11.06 15.25 -2.18
CA TYR A 175 10.43 16.05 -3.23
C TYR A 175 11.41 17.12 -3.75
N ASP A 176 11.13 17.69 -4.93
CA ASP A 176 11.95 18.72 -5.58
C ASP A 176 11.29 20.10 -5.47
N GLY A 177 11.63 20.83 -4.40
CA GLY A 177 11.13 22.20 -4.15
C GLY A 177 9.67 22.27 -3.66
N ASP A 178 8.73 21.65 -4.38
CA ASP A 178 7.30 21.67 -4.06
C ASP A 178 6.59 20.33 -4.36
N ILE A 179 5.35 20.20 -3.85
CA ILE A 179 4.52 19.01 -4.02
C ILE A 179 3.25 19.38 -4.79
N ALA A 180 3.02 18.74 -5.93
CA ALA A 180 1.81 18.93 -6.74
C ALA A 180 0.71 17.91 -6.38
N VAL A 181 1.09 16.70 -5.96
CA VAL A 181 0.15 15.64 -5.57
C VAL A 181 0.62 15.00 -4.27
N ILE A 182 -0.28 14.87 -3.31
CA ILE A 182 0.00 14.18 -2.05
C ILE A 182 -1.12 13.18 -1.73
N GLY A 183 -0.80 12.08 -1.06
CA GLY A 183 -1.81 11.06 -0.84
C GLY A 183 -1.36 9.79 -0.13
N ASP A 184 -2.30 8.87 0.04
CA ASP A 184 -2.08 7.60 0.72
C ASP A 184 -2.44 6.38 -0.14
N LYS A 185 -1.49 5.46 -0.22
CA LYS A 185 -1.72 4.11 -0.73
C LYS A 185 -2.08 3.18 0.44
N SER A 186 -3.38 3.00 0.66
CA SER A 186 -3.94 1.99 1.59
C SER A 186 -5.16 1.26 1.01
N GLY A 187 -5.21 1.03 -0.30
CA GLY A 187 -6.45 0.69 -1.01
C GLY A 187 -7.24 -0.52 -0.49
N GLY A 188 -6.55 -1.56 -0.03
CA GLY A 188 -7.20 -2.71 0.61
C GLY A 188 -7.83 -2.36 1.96
N MET A 189 -7.14 -1.56 2.78
CA MET A 189 -7.63 -1.10 4.08
C MET A 189 -8.78 -0.10 3.91
N THR A 190 -8.65 0.88 3.01
CA THR A 190 -9.71 1.82 2.64
C THR A 190 -11.00 1.08 2.26
N THR A 191 -10.88 0.08 1.39
CA THR A 191 -12.04 -0.71 0.95
C THR A 191 -12.66 -1.49 2.10
N LYS A 192 -11.83 -2.08 2.98
CA LYS A 192 -12.28 -2.84 4.16
C LYS A 192 -12.97 -1.95 5.19
N LEU A 193 -12.42 -0.77 5.47
CA LEU A 193 -13.02 0.21 6.36
C LEU A 193 -14.38 0.65 5.85
N PHE A 194 -14.49 1.01 4.56
CA PHE A 194 -15.78 1.40 3.98
C PHE A 194 -16.82 0.27 4.02
N GLN A 195 -16.40 -1.00 3.93
CA GLN A 195 -17.32 -2.14 4.10
C GLN A 195 -17.90 -2.22 5.51
N ASN A 196 -17.07 -1.98 6.52
CA ASN A 196 -17.41 -2.27 7.91
C ASN A 196 -17.97 -1.02 8.65
N GLN A 197 -17.53 0.17 8.24
CA GLN A 197 -17.76 1.44 8.95
C GLN A 197 -18.19 2.53 7.95
N LYS A 198 -19.17 2.21 7.11
CA LYS A 198 -19.54 3.02 5.94
C LYS A 198 -19.86 4.48 6.26
N GLU A 199 -20.67 4.74 7.28
CA GLU A 199 -21.08 6.12 7.62
C GLU A 199 -19.93 6.92 8.25
N SER A 200 -19.08 6.29 9.07
CA SER A 200 -17.84 6.90 9.58
C SER A 200 -16.89 7.30 8.43
N VAL A 201 -16.65 6.41 7.46
CA VAL A 201 -15.79 6.72 6.30
C VAL A 201 -16.38 7.83 5.43
N LYS A 202 -17.71 7.88 5.26
CA LYS A 202 -18.36 8.98 4.54
C LYS A 202 -18.19 10.31 5.26
N GLN A 203 -18.30 10.31 6.59
CA GLN A 203 -18.11 11.52 7.39
C GLN A 203 -16.65 11.98 7.31
N ALA A 204 -15.70 11.07 7.55
CA ALA A 204 -14.28 11.35 7.39
C ALA A 204 -13.94 11.86 5.97
N PHE A 205 -14.55 11.31 4.92
CA PHE A 205 -14.35 11.82 3.56
C PHE A 205 -14.78 13.28 3.39
N LYS A 206 -15.91 13.70 3.98
CA LYS A 206 -16.36 15.10 3.92
C LYS A 206 -15.37 16.03 4.61
N GLU A 207 -14.90 15.63 5.79
CA GLU A 207 -13.95 16.39 6.61
C GLU A 207 -12.58 16.48 5.93
N ILE A 208 -12.05 15.36 5.43
CA ILE A 208 -10.81 15.32 4.65
C ILE A 208 -10.94 16.24 3.44
N LYS A 209 -12.05 16.16 2.69
CA LYS A 209 -12.29 17.01 1.53
C LYS A 209 -12.26 18.50 1.89
N GLN A 210 -12.86 18.87 3.01
CA GLN A 210 -12.82 20.25 3.50
C GLN A 210 -11.40 20.65 3.92
N ALA A 211 -10.69 19.79 4.66
CA ALA A 211 -9.35 20.09 5.17
C ALA A 211 -8.32 20.22 4.05
N VAL A 212 -8.31 19.32 3.06
CA VAL A 212 -7.31 19.36 1.98
C VAL A 212 -7.54 20.51 1.01
N GLY A 213 -8.80 20.94 0.83
CA GLY A 213 -9.16 22.10 0.00
C GLY A 213 -8.89 21.95 -1.50
N VAL A 214 -8.50 20.76 -1.96
CA VAL A 214 -8.13 20.47 -3.35
C VAL A 214 -8.95 19.28 -3.89
N PRO A 215 -9.08 19.13 -5.23
CA PRO A 215 -9.71 17.96 -5.82
C PRO A 215 -9.12 16.64 -5.29
N ILE A 216 -10.02 15.74 -4.87
CA ILE A 216 -9.65 14.38 -4.46
C ILE A 216 -9.82 13.43 -5.65
N VAL A 217 -8.72 12.74 -5.99
CA VAL A 217 -8.68 11.70 -7.02
C VAL A 217 -8.49 10.34 -6.35
N VAL A 218 -9.04 9.30 -6.95
CA VAL A 218 -8.98 7.93 -6.43
C VAL A 218 -8.31 7.00 -7.42
N LEU A 219 -7.30 6.26 -6.98
CA LEU A 219 -6.65 5.24 -7.79
C LEU A 219 -7.22 3.86 -7.50
N HIS A 220 -7.84 3.25 -8.51
CA HIS A 220 -8.35 1.89 -8.45
C HIS A 220 -7.40 0.92 -9.16
N ALA A 221 -6.61 0.17 -8.41
CA ALA A 221 -5.72 -0.84 -8.99
C ALA A 221 -6.48 -2.15 -9.23
N ILE A 222 -6.42 -2.63 -10.46
CA ILE A 222 -7.19 -3.75 -10.97
C ILE A 222 -6.24 -4.86 -11.42
N ARG A 223 -6.53 -6.08 -11.00
CA ARG A 223 -5.82 -7.30 -11.42
C ARG A 223 -6.81 -8.31 -11.95
N ASN A 224 -6.35 -9.27 -12.74
CA ASN A 224 -7.15 -10.43 -13.11
C ASN A 224 -7.80 -11.03 -11.84
N PRO A 225 -9.14 -11.19 -11.81
CA PRO A 225 -9.87 -11.61 -10.61
C PRO A 225 -9.43 -13.00 -10.14
N PHE A 226 -9.14 -13.93 -11.05
CA PHE A 226 -8.68 -15.26 -10.71
C PHE A 226 -7.33 -15.24 -10.01
N ASP A 227 -6.38 -14.46 -10.56
CA ASP A 227 -5.08 -14.30 -9.95
C ASP A 227 -5.18 -13.60 -8.60
N ASN A 228 -6.05 -12.60 -8.47
CA ASN A 228 -6.24 -11.92 -7.20
C ASN A 228 -6.81 -12.88 -6.14
N ILE A 229 -7.88 -13.61 -6.47
CA ILE A 229 -8.53 -14.59 -5.59
C ILE A 229 -7.56 -15.70 -5.18
N ALA A 230 -6.84 -16.29 -6.14
CA ALA A 230 -5.82 -17.29 -5.84
C ALA A 230 -4.70 -16.72 -4.96
N THR A 231 -4.27 -15.48 -5.23
CA THR A 231 -3.26 -14.81 -4.41
C THR A 231 -3.75 -14.54 -2.99
N MET A 232 -5.02 -14.20 -2.79
CA MET A 232 -5.65 -14.03 -1.48
C MET A 232 -5.67 -15.37 -0.72
N LEU A 233 -6.08 -16.46 -1.38
CA LEU A 233 -6.09 -17.80 -0.80
C LEU A 233 -4.69 -18.24 -0.34
N LEU A 234 -3.73 -18.22 -1.26
CA LEU A 234 -2.36 -18.66 -1.00
C LEU A 234 -1.69 -17.80 0.08
N TYR A 235 -2.02 -16.50 0.16
CA TYR A 235 -1.53 -15.64 1.22
C TYR A 235 -2.12 -16.03 2.58
N LYS A 236 -3.45 -16.17 2.66
CA LYS A 236 -4.16 -16.51 3.91
C LYS A 236 -3.76 -17.88 4.45
N LYS A 237 -3.43 -18.82 3.57
CA LYS A 237 -3.05 -20.20 3.93
C LYS A 237 -1.55 -20.43 3.96
N HIS A 238 -0.75 -19.37 3.85
CA HIS A 238 0.72 -19.45 3.84
C HIS A 238 1.30 -20.41 2.76
N ALA A 239 0.51 -20.75 1.75
CA ALA A 239 0.81 -21.77 0.74
C ALA A 239 1.52 -21.23 -0.51
N ARG A 240 1.94 -19.95 -0.53
CA ARG A 240 2.53 -19.33 -1.74
C ARG A 240 3.83 -19.98 -2.22
N LYS A 241 4.64 -20.49 -1.29
CA LYS A 241 5.92 -21.13 -1.61
C LYS A 241 5.73 -22.57 -2.07
N ALA A 242 4.85 -23.30 -1.40
CA ALA A 242 4.56 -24.70 -1.71
C ALA A 242 3.76 -24.88 -3.01
N ALA A 243 2.81 -23.98 -3.29
CA ALA A 243 1.93 -24.15 -4.44
C ALA A 243 2.61 -23.81 -5.78
N THR A 244 2.57 -24.78 -6.70
CA THR A 244 3.07 -24.65 -8.08
C THR A 244 1.96 -24.93 -9.08
N SER A 245 2.27 -24.83 -10.37
CA SER A 245 1.30 -25.18 -11.41
C SER A 245 1.16 -26.70 -11.58
N GLN A 246 2.22 -27.44 -11.23
CA GLN A 246 2.29 -28.90 -11.24
C GLN A 246 1.63 -29.49 -9.98
N GLU A 247 1.75 -28.80 -8.86
CA GLU A 247 1.14 -29.15 -7.57
C GLU A 247 0.27 -27.99 -7.05
N PRO A 248 -0.94 -27.82 -7.61
CA PRO A 248 -1.82 -26.73 -7.20
C PRO A 248 -2.35 -26.93 -5.78
N TYR A 249 -2.36 -25.85 -5.00
CA TYR A 249 -2.97 -25.87 -3.68
C TYR A 249 -4.48 -26.16 -3.78
N THR A 250 -4.93 -27.18 -3.05
CA THR A 250 -6.32 -27.65 -3.12
C THR A 250 -7.04 -27.39 -1.81
N ASN A 251 -7.95 -26.40 -1.82
CA ASN A 251 -8.88 -26.17 -0.72
C ASN A 251 -10.13 -25.44 -1.25
N ILE A 252 -11.06 -26.20 -1.82
CA ILE A 252 -12.23 -25.66 -2.53
C ILE A 252 -13.14 -24.85 -1.58
N LYS A 253 -13.29 -25.29 -0.32
CA LYS A 253 -14.08 -24.57 0.70
C LYS A 253 -13.52 -23.17 0.95
N GLU A 254 -12.21 -23.04 1.14
CA GLU A 254 -11.60 -21.74 1.34
C GLU A 254 -11.56 -20.90 0.05
N LEU A 255 -11.35 -21.52 -1.11
CA LEU A 255 -11.42 -20.83 -2.39
C LEU A 255 -12.78 -20.16 -2.62
N LYS A 256 -13.89 -20.86 -2.33
CA LYS A 256 -15.25 -20.30 -2.35
C LYS A 256 -15.38 -19.07 -1.44
N LYS A 257 -14.81 -19.11 -0.23
CA LYS A 257 -14.79 -17.95 0.67
C LYS A 257 -14.02 -16.77 0.07
N GLN A 258 -12.89 -17.02 -0.59
CA GLN A 258 -12.11 -15.96 -1.24
C GLN A 258 -12.84 -15.35 -2.44
N VAL A 259 -13.56 -16.15 -3.24
CA VAL A 259 -14.44 -15.65 -4.31
C VAL A 259 -15.50 -14.71 -3.74
N THR A 260 -16.19 -15.12 -2.68
CA THR A 260 -17.21 -14.28 -2.02
C THR A 260 -16.63 -12.98 -1.47
N LEU A 261 -15.48 -13.07 -0.79
CA LEU A 261 -14.78 -11.91 -0.23
C LEU A 261 -14.33 -10.93 -1.32
N TYR A 262 -13.80 -11.43 -2.44
CA TYR A 262 -13.37 -10.60 -3.56
C TYR A 262 -14.54 -9.80 -4.14
N PHE A 263 -15.67 -10.46 -4.48
CA PHE A 263 -16.82 -9.75 -5.04
C PHE A 263 -17.58 -8.89 -4.02
N ARG A 264 -17.44 -9.17 -2.72
CA ARG A 264 -17.90 -8.23 -1.69
C ARG A 264 -17.09 -6.93 -1.74
N GLN A 265 -15.76 -7.02 -1.89
CA GLN A 265 -14.87 -5.85 -2.03
C GLN A 265 -15.11 -5.11 -3.35
N VAL A 266 -15.29 -5.82 -4.47
CA VAL A 266 -15.67 -5.20 -5.77
C VAL A 266 -16.91 -4.32 -5.60
N ARG A 267 -17.98 -4.85 -5.00
CA ARG A 267 -19.22 -4.09 -4.76
C ARG A 267 -19.00 -2.90 -3.83
N SER A 268 -18.13 -3.06 -2.82
CA SER A 268 -17.79 -1.98 -1.90
C SER A 268 -17.10 -0.81 -2.60
N VAL A 269 -16.09 -1.09 -3.44
CA VAL A 269 -15.39 -0.08 -4.23
C VAL A 269 -16.37 0.67 -5.12
N MET A 270 -17.23 -0.03 -5.85
CA MET A 270 -18.23 0.61 -6.72
C MET A 270 -19.22 1.46 -5.93
N LYS A 271 -19.65 0.99 -4.75
CA LYS A 271 -20.53 1.74 -3.87
C LYS A 271 -19.84 3.01 -3.35
N MET A 272 -18.56 2.91 -2.97
CA MET A 272 -17.77 4.05 -2.53
C MET A 272 -17.62 5.09 -3.64
N ILE A 273 -17.19 4.66 -4.85
CA ILE A 273 -17.04 5.53 -6.03
C ILE A 273 -18.35 6.28 -6.32
N LYS A 274 -19.48 5.56 -6.37
CA LYS A 274 -20.79 6.16 -6.65
C LYS A 274 -21.26 7.11 -5.56
N GLN A 275 -21.19 6.69 -4.29
CA GLN A 275 -21.75 7.46 -3.18
C GLN A 275 -20.93 8.68 -2.79
N LEU A 276 -19.61 8.60 -2.96
CA LEU A 276 -18.70 9.72 -2.69
C LEU A 276 -18.40 10.57 -3.95
N LYS A 277 -18.99 10.21 -5.11
CA LYS A 277 -18.81 10.89 -6.40
C LYS A 277 -17.33 11.09 -6.75
N LEU A 278 -16.55 10.02 -6.66
CA LEU A 278 -15.10 10.07 -6.79
C LEU A 278 -14.66 10.19 -8.26
N ASP A 279 -13.66 11.02 -8.54
CA ASP A 279 -12.89 10.95 -9.79
C ASP A 279 -11.92 9.76 -9.71
N VAL A 280 -11.99 8.85 -10.68
CA VAL A 280 -11.29 7.56 -10.63
C VAL A 280 -10.25 7.46 -11.75
N ILE A 281 -9.05 7.04 -11.35
CA ILE A 281 -8.00 6.55 -12.24
C ILE A 281 -7.95 5.02 -12.09
N GLU A 282 -8.44 4.32 -13.10
CA GLU A 282 -8.34 2.86 -13.17
C GLU A 282 -6.97 2.44 -13.72
N VAL A 283 -6.27 1.60 -12.96
CA VAL A 283 -4.94 1.11 -13.31
C VAL A 283 -4.96 -0.40 -13.35
N HIS A 284 -4.97 -0.95 -14.56
CA HIS A 284 -4.85 -2.39 -14.75
C HIS A 284 -3.40 -2.82 -14.60
N ASN A 285 -3.15 -3.76 -13.70
CA ASN A 285 -1.84 -4.35 -13.48
C ASN A 285 -1.28 -4.99 -14.75
N SER A 286 -2.13 -5.58 -15.60
CA SER A 286 -1.74 -6.10 -16.92
C SER A 286 -1.15 -5.03 -17.82
N ASP A 287 -1.71 -3.82 -17.80
CA ASP A 287 -1.32 -2.74 -18.71
C ASP A 287 -0.02 -2.10 -18.20
N LEU A 288 0.14 -2.01 -16.89
CA LEU A 288 1.39 -1.59 -16.26
C LEU A 288 2.53 -2.56 -16.59
N ILE A 289 2.28 -3.86 -16.61
CA ILE A 289 3.32 -4.87 -16.90
C ILE A 289 3.65 -4.91 -18.40
N HIS A 290 2.65 -4.98 -19.28
CA HIS A 290 2.92 -5.13 -20.73
C HIS A 290 3.32 -3.82 -21.41
N ARG A 291 2.88 -2.66 -20.89
CA ARG A 291 3.13 -1.34 -21.49
C ARG A 291 3.48 -0.31 -20.41
N PRO A 292 4.55 -0.53 -19.60
CA PRO A 292 4.85 0.28 -18.42
C PRO A 292 5.02 1.75 -18.75
N ASN A 293 5.81 2.08 -19.79
CA ASN A 293 6.01 3.46 -20.22
C ASN A 293 4.69 4.19 -20.49
N GLY A 294 3.78 3.56 -21.25
CA GLY A 294 2.49 4.15 -21.58
C GLY A 294 1.55 4.26 -20.38
N ALA A 295 1.54 3.25 -19.51
CA ALA A 295 0.73 3.27 -18.29
C ALA A 295 1.18 4.38 -17.32
N ILE A 296 2.48 4.54 -17.12
CA ILE A 296 3.05 5.59 -16.27
C ILE A 296 2.76 6.96 -16.84
N ARG A 297 2.94 7.18 -18.15
CA ARG A 297 2.59 8.46 -18.80
C ARG A 297 1.11 8.80 -18.62
N ARG A 298 0.21 7.82 -18.76
CA ARG A 298 -1.23 8.04 -18.51
C ARG A 298 -1.52 8.43 -17.07
N LEU A 299 -0.83 7.84 -16.10
CA LEU A 299 -0.93 8.23 -14.69
C LEU A 299 -0.53 9.69 -14.51
N CYS A 300 0.63 10.09 -15.03
CA CYS A 300 1.11 11.46 -14.97
C CYS A 300 0.13 12.45 -15.60
N ASN A 301 -0.38 12.13 -16.79
CA ASN A 301 -1.33 12.98 -17.50
C ASN A 301 -2.64 13.15 -16.72
N ARG A 302 -3.21 12.07 -16.15
CA ARG A 302 -4.43 12.15 -15.31
C ARG A 302 -4.18 12.96 -14.04
N LEU A 303 -2.98 12.83 -13.45
CA LEU A 303 -2.56 13.62 -12.31
C LEU A 303 -2.11 15.05 -12.69
N GLN A 304 -2.02 15.39 -13.98
CA GLN A 304 -1.57 16.67 -14.51
C GLN A 304 -0.16 17.08 -14.01
N VAL A 305 0.74 16.10 -13.93
CA VAL A 305 2.14 16.30 -13.56
C VAL A 305 3.06 15.96 -14.74
N LYS A 306 4.16 16.70 -14.88
CA LYS A 306 5.13 16.48 -15.96
C LYS A 306 6.07 15.34 -15.63
N CYS A 307 6.00 14.25 -16.39
CA CYS A 307 6.91 13.11 -16.22
C CYS A 307 8.04 13.12 -17.24
N SER A 308 9.28 13.22 -16.75
CA SER A 308 10.49 13.16 -17.58
C SER A 308 10.67 11.78 -18.23
N LYS A 309 11.41 11.74 -19.35
CA LYS A 309 11.75 10.46 -20.01
C LYS A 309 12.56 9.55 -19.07
N ASP A 310 13.46 10.12 -18.27
CA ASP A 310 14.27 9.38 -17.28
C ASP A 310 13.40 8.72 -16.20
N TYR A 311 12.50 9.50 -15.58
CA TYR A 311 11.56 9.00 -14.57
C TYR A 311 10.74 7.81 -15.12
N VAL A 312 10.15 7.97 -16.30
CA VAL A 312 9.33 6.90 -16.93
C VAL A 312 10.17 5.66 -17.21
N SER A 313 11.39 5.82 -17.74
CA SER A 313 12.30 4.70 -18.04
C SER A 313 12.69 3.93 -16.79
N ARG A 314 13.08 4.63 -15.71
CA ARG A 314 13.54 4.01 -14.46
C ARG A 314 12.40 3.35 -13.69
N CYS A 315 11.24 4.00 -13.63
CA CYS A 315 10.04 3.39 -13.04
C CYS A 315 9.60 2.14 -13.81
N SER A 316 9.71 2.14 -15.14
CA SER A 316 9.35 0.97 -15.95
C SER A 316 10.24 -0.24 -15.67
N LYS A 317 11.53 -0.02 -15.41
CA LYS A 317 12.47 -1.10 -15.03
C LYS A 317 12.14 -1.74 -13.67
N ALA A 318 11.43 -1.02 -12.79
CA ALA A 318 10.99 -1.54 -11.50
C ALA A 318 9.69 -2.36 -11.59
N VAL A 319 8.97 -2.31 -12.72
CA VAL A 319 7.77 -3.12 -12.93
C VAL A 319 8.17 -4.58 -13.17
N PHE A 320 7.33 -5.51 -12.68
CA PHE A 320 7.50 -6.93 -12.93
C PHE A 320 7.57 -7.24 -14.44
N LYS A 321 8.47 -8.15 -14.82
CA LYS A 321 8.63 -8.58 -16.22
C LYS A 321 7.39 -9.28 -16.76
N ASP A 322 6.73 -10.07 -15.92
CA ASP A 322 5.60 -10.92 -16.32
C ASP A 322 4.42 -10.81 -15.35
N ILE A 323 3.23 -11.04 -15.91
CA ILE A 323 2.01 -11.14 -15.12
C ILE A 323 2.07 -12.40 -14.26
N SER A 324 1.94 -12.22 -12.95
CA SER A 324 1.81 -13.34 -12.02
C SER A 324 0.48 -14.09 -12.26
N ARG A 325 0.57 -15.31 -12.78
CA ARG A 325 -0.53 -16.26 -13.02
C ARG A 325 -0.82 -17.15 -11.81
N SER A 326 -1.04 -16.54 -10.63
CA SER A 326 -1.36 -17.27 -9.39
C SER A 326 -2.57 -18.20 -9.52
N ARG A 327 -3.49 -17.92 -10.46
CA ARG A 327 -4.65 -18.77 -10.73
C ARG A 327 -4.29 -20.21 -11.07
N LEU A 328 -3.13 -20.43 -11.71
CA LEU A 328 -2.63 -21.76 -12.08
C LEU A 328 -2.04 -22.52 -10.89
N LYS A 329 -1.82 -21.86 -9.74
CA LYS A 329 -1.25 -22.48 -8.52
C LYS A 329 -2.33 -22.96 -7.54
N VAL A 330 -3.59 -22.93 -7.93
CA VAL A 330 -4.73 -23.31 -7.10
C VAL A 330 -5.64 -24.22 -7.93
N LYS A 331 -6.19 -25.27 -7.32
CA LYS A 331 -7.17 -26.13 -8.00
C LYS A 331 -8.52 -25.42 -8.07
N TRP A 332 -8.98 -25.11 -9.28
CA TRP A 332 -10.30 -24.56 -9.56
C TRP A 332 -11.25 -25.66 -10.05
N THR A 333 -12.51 -25.59 -9.63
CA THR A 333 -13.57 -26.40 -10.26
C THR A 333 -14.17 -25.64 -11.43
N PRO A 334 -14.68 -26.31 -12.48
CA PRO A 334 -15.35 -25.64 -13.60
C PRO A 334 -16.47 -24.70 -13.13
N LYS A 335 -17.25 -25.13 -12.13
CA LYS A 335 -18.32 -24.30 -11.56
C LYS A 335 -17.83 -23.01 -10.91
N LEU A 336 -16.66 -23.04 -10.26
CA LEU A 336 -16.08 -21.84 -9.66
C LEU A 336 -15.55 -20.88 -10.72
N ILE A 337 -14.98 -21.41 -11.81
CA ILE A 337 -14.54 -20.61 -12.95
C ILE A 337 -15.74 -19.85 -13.54
N GLU A 338 -16.78 -20.58 -13.93
CA GLU A 338 -18.03 -20.03 -14.46
C GLU A 338 -18.63 -18.96 -13.52
N THR A 339 -18.61 -19.23 -12.21
CA THR A 339 -19.10 -18.28 -11.19
C THR A 339 -18.33 -16.96 -11.19
N VAL A 340 -16.99 -17.02 -11.28
CA VAL A 340 -16.15 -15.82 -11.31
C VAL A 340 -16.34 -15.07 -12.62
N GLU A 341 -16.43 -15.75 -13.76
CA GLU A 341 -16.67 -15.10 -15.06
C GLU A 341 -18.02 -14.40 -15.10
N LYS A 342 -19.10 -15.09 -14.73
CA LYS A 342 -20.46 -14.53 -14.68
C LYS A 342 -20.53 -13.30 -13.77
N LYS A 343 -19.87 -13.33 -12.62
CA LYS A 343 -19.81 -12.18 -11.70
C LYS A 343 -18.94 -11.05 -12.24
N SER A 344 -17.83 -11.36 -12.89
CA SER A 344 -16.89 -10.37 -13.45
C SER A 344 -17.54 -9.58 -14.60
N LYS A 345 -18.33 -10.24 -15.45
CA LYS A 345 -19.07 -9.61 -16.56
C LYS A 345 -19.98 -8.45 -16.14
N LYS A 346 -20.40 -8.40 -14.87
CA LYS A 346 -21.23 -7.32 -14.30
C LYS A 346 -20.46 -6.01 -14.05
N PHE A 347 -19.14 -6.02 -14.13
CA PHE A 347 -18.29 -4.87 -13.83
C PHE A 347 -17.41 -4.55 -15.03
N GLN A 348 -17.55 -3.35 -15.59
CA GLN A 348 -16.87 -2.95 -16.83
C GLN A 348 -15.34 -3.19 -16.77
N PHE A 349 -14.71 -2.77 -15.67
CA PHE A 349 -13.26 -2.91 -15.45
C PHE A 349 -12.79 -4.37 -15.28
N LEU A 350 -13.70 -5.34 -15.13
CA LEU A 350 -13.36 -6.77 -15.06
C LEU A 350 -13.65 -7.54 -16.34
N LYS A 351 -14.40 -6.97 -17.29
CA LYS A 351 -14.86 -7.69 -18.50
C LYS A 351 -13.72 -8.24 -19.36
N LYS A 352 -12.55 -7.58 -19.34
CA LYS A 352 -11.39 -7.97 -20.15
C LYS A 352 -10.62 -9.18 -19.62
N TYR A 353 -10.96 -9.69 -18.43
CA TYR A 353 -10.24 -10.79 -17.82
C TYR A 353 -10.99 -12.11 -17.96
N SER A 354 -10.24 -13.15 -18.30
CA SER A 354 -10.68 -14.55 -18.34
C SER A 354 -9.79 -15.41 -17.43
N PHE A 355 -10.14 -16.69 -17.31
CA PHE A 355 -9.32 -17.65 -16.57
C PHE A 355 -8.01 -17.98 -17.29
N LEU A 356 -7.98 -18.01 -18.62
CA LEU A 356 -6.79 -18.41 -19.39
C LEU A 356 -5.75 -17.30 -19.51
#